data_AF-A0A379AAR2-F1
#
_entry.id   AF-A0A379AAR2-F1
#
_cell.length_a   1.000
_cell.length_b   1.000
_cell.length_c   1.000
_cell.angle_alpha   90.00
_cell.angle_beta   90.00
_cell.angle_gamma   90.00
#
_symmetry.space_group_name_H-M   'P 1'
#
loop_
_entity.id
_entity.type
_entity.pdbx_description
1 polymer ?
#
loop_
_entity_poly.entity_id
_entity_poly.type
_entity_poly.pdbx_seq_one_letter_code
_entity_poly.pdbx_strand_id
1 'polypeptide(L)'
;MQRVTGNTTAQQGPASFAKTHLTGNRADAVNKMSFDEFRKSWRQQRDNNANPSLRYFNRQNDEFKFCVLTLANRENPKTFSQEEIGKPFESFYEYRRELIIMAMNKMARWGKILPRQFSTADCFFT
;
A
#
# COMPACT_ATOMS: atom_id res chain seq x y z
N MET A 1 -64.44 18.73 -34.78
CA MET A 1 -63.44 19.23 -33.80
C MET A 1 -63.25 18.17 -32.73
N GLN A 2 -62.21 17.34 -32.84
CA GLN A 2 -61.82 16.34 -31.82
C GLN A 2 -60.40 16.67 -31.38
N ARG A 3 -60.21 16.90 -30.07
CA ARG A 3 -58.92 17.28 -29.47
C ARG A 3 -58.10 16.02 -29.21
N VAL A 4 -56.91 15.99 -29.80
CA VAL A 4 -55.83 15.03 -29.53
C VAL A 4 -55.19 15.39 -28.19
N THR A 5 -55.23 14.48 -27.21
CA THR A 5 -54.49 14.62 -25.95
C THR A 5 -53.13 13.95 -26.08
N GLY A 6 -52.07 14.75 -26.01
CA GLY A 6 -50.68 14.33 -26.15
C GLY A 6 -50.14 13.58 -24.93
N ASN A 7 -49.28 12.60 -25.20
CA ASN A 7 -48.43 11.93 -24.23
C ASN A 7 -47.41 12.91 -23.64
N THR A 8 -47.33 12.99 -22.31
CA THR A 8 -46.23 13.67 -21.60
C THR A 8 -45.49 12.66 -20.75
N THR A 9 -44.33 12.22 -21.22
CA THR A 9 -43.34 11.50 -20.41
C THR A 9 -42.73 12.48 -19.41
N ALA A 10 -43.09 12.36 -18.13
CA ALA A 10 -42.53 13.15 -17.06
C ALA A 10 -41.08 12.73 -16.76
N GLN A 11 -40.24 13.75 -16.63
CA GLN A 11 -38.79 13.74 -16.47
C GLN A 11 -38.31 12.95 -15.25
N GLN A 12 -37.32 12.07 -15.46
CA GLN A 12 -36.52 11.48 -14.39
C GLN A 12 -35.61 12.56 -13.78
N GLY A 13 -35.80 12.87 -12.49
CA GLY A 13 -34.92 13.75 -11.73
C GLY A 13 -33.54 13.12 -11.49
N PRO A 14 -32.49 13.93 -11.25
CA PRO A 14 -31.13 13.42 -11.07
C PRO A 14 -31.02 12.58 -9.78
N ALA A 15 -30.33 11.44 -9.90
CA ALA A 15 -30.15 10.49 -8.80
C ALA A 15 -29.50 11.13 -7.56
N SER A 16 -30.08 10.86 -6.40
CA SER A 16 -29.52 11.24 -5.10
C SER A 16 -28.16 10.54 -4.90
N PHE A 17 -27.09 11.31 -4.73
CA PHE A 17 -25.79 10.77 -4.36
C PHE A 17 -25.89 10.17 -2.95
N ALA A 18 -25.78 8.85 -2.85
CA ALA A 18 -25.74 8.16 -1.56
C ALA A 18 -24.58 8.70 -0.71
N LYS A 19 -24.88 9.14 0.52
CA LYS A 19 -23.88 9.51 1.51
C LYS A 19 -23.07 8.28 1.90
N THR A 20 -21.87 8.13 1.34
CA THR A 20 -20.91 7.13 1.80
C THR A 20 -20.37 7.58 3.16
N HIS A 21 -20.86 6.98 4.24
CA HIS A 21 -20.25 7.12 5.57
C HIS A 21 -18.94 6.35 5.59
N LEU A 22 -17.81 7.05 5.44
CA LEU A 22 -16.48 6.49 5.72
C LEU A 22 -16.31 6.41 7.25
N THR A 23 -16.63 5.25 7.83
CA THR A 23 -16.31 4.94 9.23
C THR A 23 -14.89 4.39 9.32
N GLY A 24 -13.92 5.31 9.32
CA GLY A 24 -12.52 5.01 9.56
C GLY A 24 -11.99 5.92 10.66
N ASN A 25 -12.09 5.45 11.90
CA ASN A 25 -11.54 6.14 13.07
C ASN A 25 -10.03 6.34 12.94
N ARG A 26 -9.63 7.58 12.68
CA ARG A 26 -8.41 8.23 13.17
C ARG A 26 -8.65 9.73 13.10
N ALA A 27 -9.30 10.26 14.13
CA ALA A 27 -9.28 11.70 14.40
C ALA A 27 -7.91 12.04 15.00
N ASP A 28 -6.84 11.79 14.24
CA ASP A 28 -5.55 12.39 14.53
C ASP A 28 -5.77 13.90 14.41
N ALA A 29 -5.42 14.65 15.46
CA ALA A 29 -5.60 16.08 15.53
C ALA A 29 -5.22 16.70 14.18
N VAL A 30 -6.20 17.31 13.50
CA VAL A 30 -6.00 17.94 12.19
C VAL A 30 -5.03 19.09 12.42
N ASN A 31 -3.75 18.80 12.29
CA ASN A 31 -2.70 19.77 12.43
C ASN A 31 -2.89 20.72 11.25
N LYS A 32 -3.27 21.97 11.54
CA LYS A 32 -3.57 22.98 10.52
C LYS A 32 -2.25 23.35 9.84
N MET A 33 -1.90 22.58 8.81
CA MET A 33 -0.79 22.90 7.93
C MET A 33 -1.13 24.13 7.08
N SER A 34 -0.13 24.94 6.78
CA SER A 34 -0.27 26.02 5.79
C SER A 34 -0.65 25.45 4.43
N PHE A 35 -1.30 26.24 3.57
CA PHE A 35 -1.66 25.81 2.21
C PHE A 35 -0.42 25.42 1.37
N ASP A 36 0.73 26.05 1.63
CA ASP A 36 1.99 25.67 0.99
C ASP A 36 2.55 24.34 1.51
N GLU A 37 2.44 24.09 2.81
CA GLU A 37 2.79 22.80 3.40
C GLU A 37 1.87 21.69 2.88
N PHE A 38 0.58 21.98 2.72
CA PHE A 38 -0.38 21.10 2.08
C PHE A 38 0.03 20.78 0.64
N ARG A 39 0.39 21.77 -0.17
CA ARG A 39 0.83 21.54 -1.55
C ARG A 39 2.11 20.73 -1.64
N LYS A 40 3.05 20.93 -0.71
CA LYS A 40 4.29 20.13 -0.64
C LYS A 40 3.97 18.69 -0.24
N SER A 41 3.20 18.51 0.82
CA SER A 41 2.75 17.19 1.30
C SER A 41 1.95 16.43 0.24
N TRP A 42 1.01 17.09 -0.44
CA TRP A 42 0.19 16.49 -1.49
C TRP A 42 1.01 16.05 -2.69
N ARG A 43 1.97 16.88 -3.15
CA ARG A 43 2.88 16.50 -4.23
C ARG A 43 3.76 15.32 -3.82
N GLN A 44 4.34 15.37 -2.61
CA GLN A 44 5.11 14.25 -2.07
C GLN A 44 4.30 12.96 -2.00
N GLN A 45 3.05 13.04 -1.52
CA GLN A 45 2.15 11.88 -1.46
C GLN A 45 1.81 11.35 -2.84
N ARG A 46 1.56 12.23 -3.82
CA ARG A 46 1.30 11.85 -5.21
C ARG A 46 2.49 11.15 -5.83
N ASP A 47 3.69 11.69 -5.64
CA ASP A 47 4.93 11.14 -6.20
C ASP A 47 5.32 9.84 -5.49
N ASN A 48 5.12 9.75 -4.16
CA ASN A 48 5.21 8.50 -3.42
C ASN A 48 4.20 7.47 -3.94
N ASN A 49 2.99 7.90 -4.31
CA ASN A 49 1.99 7.01 -4.88
C ASN A 49 2.37 6.50 -6.28
N ALA A 50 3.17 7.26 -7.02
CA ALA A 50 3.69 6.85 -8.32
C ALA A 50 4.81 5.80 -8.20
N ASN A 51 5.46 5.65 -7.04
CA ASN A 51 6.49 4.65 -6.80
C ASN A 51 5.89 3.34 -6.25
N PRO A 52 5.76 2.27 -7.06
CA PRO A 52 5.14 1.03 -6.62
C PRO A 52 5.94 0.31 -5.52
N SER A 53 7.27 0.37 -5.58
CA SER A 53 8.15 -0.27 -4.60
C SER A 53 8.00 0.36 -3.21
N LEU A 54 7.99 1.70 -3.16
CA LEU A 54 7.75 2.47 -1.94
C LEU A 54 6.39 2.13 -1.33
N ARG A 55 5.32 2.21 -2.13
CA ARG A 55 3.95 1.91 -1.66
C ARG A 55 3.85 0.50 -1.10
N TYR A 56 4.41 -0.46 -1.84
CA TYR A 56 4.32 -1.86 -1.43
C TYR A 56 5.11 -2.08 -0.15
N PHE A 57 6.39 -1.70 -0.10
CA PHE A 57 7.25 -1.88 1.08
C PHE A 57 6.66 -1.22 2.34
N ASN A 58 6.18 0.01 2.23
CA ASN A 58 5.62 0.75 3.37
C ASN A 58 4.31 0.17 3.89
N ARG A 59 3.54 -0.53 3.05
CA ARG A 59 2.28 -1.18 3.44
C ARG A 59 2.48 -2.49 4.21
N GLN A 60 3.63 -3.14 4.05
CA GLN A 60 3.87 -4.46 4.65
C GLN A 60 4.21 -4.36 6.14
N ASN A 61 3.98 -5.48 6.85
CA ASN A 61 4.33 -5.63 8.26
C ASN A 61 5.85 -5.81 8.46
N ASP A 62 6.26 -5.83 9.72
CA ASP A 62 7.68 -5.91 10.08
C ASP A 62 8.29 -7.28 9.75
N GLU A 63 7.51 -8.36 9.78
CA GLU A 63 7.97 -9.70 9.37
C GLU A 63 8.34 -9.74 7.89
N PHE A 64 7.51 -9.16 7.01
CA PHE A 64 7.83 -9.04 5.60
C PHE A 64 9.09 -8.19 5.40
N LYS A 65 9.18 -7.04 6.07
CA LYS A 65 10.37 -6.17 5.98
C LYS A 65 11.62 -6.89 6.46
N PHE A 66 11.53 -7.65 7.55
CA PHE A 66 12.61 -8.52 8.04
C PHE A 66 13.07 -9.50 6.96
N CYS A 67 12.16 -10.21 6.31
CA CYS A 67 12.48 -11.13 5.21
C CYS A 67 13.19 -10.43 4.05
N VAL A 68 12.70 -9.26 3.65
CA VAL A 68 13.31 -8.46 2.57
C VAL A 68 14.73 -8.02 2.94
N LEU A 69 14.92 -7.42 4.12
CA LEU A 69 16.24 -6.93 4.55
C LEU A 69 17.23 -8.07 4.77
N THR A 70 16.76 -9.20 5.29
CA THR A 70 17.58 -10.41 5.47
C THR A 70 18.02 -10.98 4.13
N LEU A 71 17.12 -11.04 3.15
CA LEU A 71 17.46 -11.50 1.81
C LEU A 71 18.43 -10.54 1.11
N ALA A 72 18.27 -9.23 1.29
CA ALA A 72 19.22 -8.25 0.77
C ALA A 72 20.61 -8.42 1.40
N ASN A 73 20.67 -8.63 2.72
CA ASN A 73 21.89 -8.90 3.47
C ASN A 73 22.59 -10.20 3.06
N ARG A 74 21.85 -11.23 2.65
CA ARG A 74 22.43 -12.49 2.16
C ARG A 74 23.37 -12.24 0.97
N GLU A 75 22.98 -11.36 0.06
CA GLU A 75 23.74 -11.03 -1.15
C GLU A 75 24.76 -9.91 -0.89
N ASN A 76 24.45 -9.01 0.05
CA ASN A 76 25.30 -7.88 0.43
C ASN A 76 25.44 -7.84 1.97
N PRO A 77 26.38 -8.62 2.54
CA PRO A 77 26.50 -8.77 3.99
C PRO A 77 26.66 -7.42 4.73
N LYS A 78 26.06 -7.31 5.92
CA LYS A 78 26.16 -6.14 6.82
C LYS A 78 25.59 -4.83 6.25
N THR A 79 24.70 -4.89 5.26
CA THR A 79 24.10 -3.68 4.65
C THR A 79 22.90 -3.13 5.43
N PHE A 80 22.16 -4.00 6.12
CA PHE A 80 21.00 -3.65 6.94
C PHE A 80 21.17 -4.21 8.35
N SER A 81 20.77 -3.45 9.36
CA SER A 81 20.76 -3.85 10.76
C SER A 81 19.34 -4.20 11.22
N GLN A 82 19.23 -4.83 12.40
CA GLN A 82 17.95 -5.26 12.94
C GLN A 82 17.06 -4.08 13.36
N GLU A 83 17.67 -2.98 13.80
CA GLU A 83 17.00 -1.74 14.21
C GLU A 83 16.35 -1.00 13.03
N GLU A 84 16.63 -1.44 11.81
CA GLU A 84 16.08 -0.86 10.59
C GLU A 84 14.82 -1.56 10.11
N ILE A 85 14.47 -2.69 10.73
CA ILE A 85 13.18 -3.35 10.51
C ILE A 85 12.07 -2.39 10.94
N GLY A 86 11.03 -2.30 10.11
CA GLY A 86 9.89 -1.40 10.33
C GLY A 86 10.07 0.01 9.76
N LYS A 87 11.31 0.48 9.53
CA LYS A 87 11.57 1.80 8.95
C LYS A 87 10.94 1.93 7.55
N PRO A 88 10.45 3.12 7.17
CA PRO A 88 9.86 3.35 5.85
C PRO A 88 10.94 3.34 4.75
N PHE A 89 10.55 3.01 3.53
CA PHE A 89 11.42 2.90 2.36
C PHE A 89 12.25 4.18 2.12
N GLU A 90 11.66 5.33 2.39
CA GLU A 90 12.27 6.65 2.23
C GLU A 90 13.41 6.91 3.24
N SER A 91 13.46 6.20 4.36
CA SER A 91 14.54 6.37 5.34
C SER A 91 15.90 5.85 4.85
N PHE A 92 15.90 5.02 3.82
CA PHE A 92 17.12 4.43 3.25
C PHE A 92 17.69 5.31 2.13
N TYR A 93 19.01 5.28 1.95
CA TYR A 93 19.68 5.90 0.81
C TYR A 93 19.43 5.11 -0.49
N GLU A 94 19.69 5.73 -1.64
CA GLU A 94 19.39 5.19 -2.98
C GLU A 94 19.92 3.77 -3.21
N TYR A 95 21.22 3.53 -2.95
CA TYR A 95 21.83 2.21 -3.08
C TYR A 95 21.09 1.13 -2.26
N ARG A 96 20.70 1.47 -1.03
CA ARG A 96 20.00 0.54 -0.14
C ARG A 96 18.56 0.29 -0.60
N ARG A 97 17.89 1.30 -1.15
CA ARG A 97 16.57 1.17 -1.77
C ARG A 97 16.61 0.23 -2.98
N GLU A 98 17.66 0.28 -3.79
CA GLU A 98 17.87 -0.65 -4.90
C GLU A 98 17.94 -2.10 -4.42
N LEU A 99 18.75 -2.37 -3.37
CA LEU A 99 18.85 -3.71 -2.79
C LEU A 99 17.52 -4.22 -2.23
N ILE A 100 16.74 -3.33 -1.59
CA ILE A 100 15.38 -3.65 -1.13
C ILE A 100 14.50 -4.07 -2.32
N ILE A 101 14.53 -3.33 -3.42
CA ILE A 101 13.76 -3.66 -4.64
C ILE A 101 14.18 -5.01 -5.20
N MET A 102 15.48 -5.29 -5.29
CA MET A 102 15.98 -6.58 -5.78
C MET A 102 15.51 -7.75 -4.91
N ALA A 103 15.55 -7.59 -3.59
CA ALA A 103 15.06 -8.60 -2.65
C ALA A 103 13.53 -8.80 -2.76
N MET A 104 12.76 -7.72 -2.86
CA MET A 104 11.31 -7.79 -3.08
C MET A 104 10.96 -8.53 -4.38
N ASN A 105 11.70 -8.28 -5.46
CA ASN A 105 11.51 -8.97 -6.74
C ASN A 105 11.81 -10.48 -6.62
N LYS A 106 12.85 -10.86 -5.85
CA LYS A 106 13.13 -12.27 -5.56
C LYS A 106 11.98 -12.92 -4.77
N MET A 107 11.48 -12.27 -3.73
CA MET A 107 10.34 -12.78 -2.94
C MET A 107 9.06 -12.89 -3.77
N ALA A 108 8.78 -11.92 -4.66
CA ALA A 108 7.62 -11.99 -5.55
C ALA A 108 7.66 -13.21 -6.47
N ARG A 109 8.86 -13.62 -6.92
CA ARG A 109 9.04 -14.88 -7.68
C ARG A 109 8.78 -16.11 -6.81
N TRP A 110 9.12 -16.06 -5.52
CA TRP A 110 8.89 -17.16 -4.59
C TRP A 110 7.42 -17.46 -4.37
N GLY A 111 6.54 -16.45 -4.34
CA GLY A 111 5.10 -16.66 -4.14
C GLY A 111 4.46 -17.69 -5.07
N LYS A 112 5.05 -17.93 -6.26
CA LYS A 112 4.58 -18.97 -7.21
C LYS A 112 5.12 -20.37 -6.95
N ILE A 113 6.27 -20.48 -6.27
CA ILE A 113 6.99 -21.75 -6.06
C ILE A 113 6.94 -22.21 -4.61
N LEU A 114 6.48 -21.37 -3.68
CA LEU A 114 6.44 -21.72 -2.28
C LEU A 114 5.41 -22.84 -2.05
N PRO A 115 5.78 -23.87 -1.27
CA PRO A 115 4.86 -24.92 -0.88
C PRO A 115 3.68 -24.35 -0.09
N ARG A 116 2.60 -25.13 0.01
CA ARG A 116 1.46 -24.77 0.86
C ARG A 116 1.86 -24.81 2.34
N GLN A 117 0.93 -24.39 3.20
CA GLN A 117 1.07 -24.48 4.64
C GLN A 117 1.50 -25.88 5.10
N PHE A 118 2.46 -25.92 6.01
CA PHE A 118 2.90 -27.13 6.70
C PHE A 118 2.22 -27.22 8.05
N SER A 119 2.01 -28.43 8.54
CA SER A 119 1.47 -28.66 9.87
C SER A 119 2.62 -28.72 10.87
N THR A 120 2.44 -28.17 12.07
CA THR A 120 3.37 -28.45 13.17
C THR A 120 3.35 -29.92 13.55
N ALA A 121 2.28 -30.66 13.25
CA ALA A 121 2.24 -32.11 13.45
C ALA A 121 3.25 -32.87 12.59
N ASP A 122 3.70 -32.27 11.48
CA ASP A 122 4.72 -32.86 10.59
C ASP A 122 6.09 -32.98 11.28
N CYS A 123 6.29 -32.39 12.47
CA CYS A 123 7.53 -32.61 13.24
C CYS A 123 7.55 -33.93 14.03
N PHE A 124 6.40 -34.56 14.23
CA PHE A 124 6.24 -35.81 14.98
C PHE A 124 6.16 -36.99 14.00
N PHE A 125 7.27 -37.28 13.31
CA PHE A 125 7.38 -38.52 12.55
C PHE A 125 7.64 -39.69 13.53
N THR A 126 6.75 -40.69 13.54
CA THR A 126 7.06 -42.09 13.93
C THR A 126 7.53 -42.88 12.74
#